data_AF-A0A8D8Z5U1-F1
#
_entry.id   AF-A0A8D8Z5U1-F1
#
_cell.length_a   1.000
_cell.length_b   1.000
_cell.length_c   1.000
_cell.angle_alpha   90.00
_cell.angle_beta   90.00
_cell.angle_gamma   90.00
#
_symmetry.space_group_name_H-M   'P 1'
#
loop_
_entity.id
_entity.type
_entity.pdbx_description
1 polymer ?
#
loop_
_entity_poly.entity_id
_entity_poly.type
_entity_poly.pdbx_seq_one_letter_code
_entity_poly.pdbx_strand_id
1 'polypeptide(L)'
;MGYETESIYKSLRSTLDELGYHQALSFDSLYLVKALVADLIQTTQSLKHYKELSQKTLSKCNELEVGLQPYKEDNARLVQECNRLHKKLIAQKDNHEDAQKELKFKLRQSESEKESLEFNTGELTARLADVEKECLKKNQRIHELQNVILKRHPHRNLTSSKSTWGGKGDSAVTFESKLKASTSLDSTVHLLKQADSNTKALRGEVKELQQRLDNKEYVIDNLQTKLNTRNTEITRLTSLLEGGRPVAAVIQDHTGDTVTHPTCIQSQMFCTCNDKPAAAQAQGCRFTCLEQRNSQLEKKLKECLRRQHDAMQHALRLSDKNKMLEVRLKSVEQSKDSEKASKDMTELQNKISSLTKLIEDLRKENQNQQNQGRYTGTKTKTSFTTSKSERESVQLREKVEDYKILEKDLMSEIDRLERENSLQKTYITELEYKLLQCLNSKEDLERAVKVKDALRRDAKEQGGGGVGGTVTSTTCDTEHRFEGLIKERDHYQKEYAFIVDKLTAIPLRTHTVSRELPLNNLSNLILERDEYQRQSESLQHVSDNRSDTVHCELKRRLSDQGQEISNLKH
;
A
#
# COMPACT_ATOMS: atom_id res chain seq x y z
N MET A 1 59.27 -44.29 -45.69
CA MET A 1 59.32 -43.82 -44.28
C MET A 1 59.79 -42.38 -44.15
N GLY A 2 60.87 -41.93 -44.81
CA GLY A 2 61.39 -40.55 -44.67
C GLY A 2 60.54 -39.42 -45.28
N TYR A 3 59.90 -39.65 -46.44
CA TYR A 3 59.12 -38.61 -47.13
C TYR A 3 57.88 -38.13 -46.36
N GLU A 4 57.27 -39.01 -45.58
CA GLU A 4 56.03 -38.72 -44.84
C GLU A 4 56.33 -37.92 -43.56
N THR A 5 57.43 -38.24 -42.87
CA THR A 5 57.92 -37.50 -41.71
C THR A 5 58.42 -36.10 -42.09
N GLU A 6 59.09 -35.98 -43.25
CA GLU A 6 59.55 -34.70 -43.77
C GLU A 6 58.38 -33.76 -44.12
N SER A 7 57.31 -34.30 -44.72
CA SER A 7 56.08 -33.56 -45.02
C SER A 7 55.38 -33.07 -43.74
N ILE A 8 55.27 -33.93 -42.73
CA ILE A 8 54.69 -33.60 -41.42
C ILE A 8 55.52 -32.52 -40.72
N TYR A 9 56.84 -32.61 -40.76
CA TYR A 9 57.75 -31.62 -40.17
C TYR A 9 57.59 -30.26 -40.85
N LYS A 10 57.59 -30.21 -42.19
CA LYS A 10 57.41 -28.96 -42.95
C LYS A 10 56.07 -28.28 -42.64
N SER A 11 54.98 -29.06 -42.60
CA SER A 11 53.64 -28.55 -42.26
C SER A 11 53.57 -28.03 -40.83
N LEU A 12 54.03 -28.82 -39.84
CA LEU A 12 54.03 -28.41 -38.44
C LEU A 12 54.92 -27.19 -38.21
N ARG A 13 56.06 -27.13 -38.90
CA ARG A 13 57.00 -26.02 -38.80
C ARG A 13 56.38 -24.72 -39.31
N SER A 14 55.71 -24.74 -40.46
CA SER A 14 54.98 -23.58 -40.98
C SER A 14 53.96 -23.09 -39.96
N THR A 15 53.16 -23.99 -39.38
CA THR A 15 52.15 -23.63 -38.39
C THR A 15 52.75 -23.06 -37.09
N LEU A 16 53.89 -23.61 -36.63
CA LEU A 16 54.58 -23.09 -35.45
C LEU A 16 55.24 -21.72 -35.72
N ASP A 17 55.81 -21.52 -36.92
CA ASP A 17 56.37 -20.23 -37.34
C ASP A 17 55.27 -19.16 -37.46
N GLU A 18 54.09 -19.51 -37.99
CA GLU A 18 52.91 -18.63 -38.01
C GLU A 18 52.43 -18.25 -36.59
N LEU A 19 52.61 -19.15 -35.63
CA LEU A 19 52.33 -18.91 -34.21
C LEU A 19 53.48 -18.18 -33.48
N GLY A 20 54.59 -17.88 -34.16
CA GLY A 20 55.76 -17.16 -33.62
C GLY A 20 56.78 -18.04 -32.88
N TYR A 21 56.66 -19.36 -32.96
CA TYR A 21 57.58 -20.31 -32.33
C TYR A 21 58.72 -20.70 -33.28
N HIS A 22 59.82 -19.96 -33.21
CA HIS A 22 60.95 -20.14 -34.12
C HIS A 22 62.02 -21.12 -33.63
N GLN A 23 61.91 -21.71 -32.43
CA GLN A 23 62.93 -22.62 -31.88
C GLN A 23 63.02 -23.92 -32.70
N ALA A 24 64.23 -24.49 -32.85
CA ALA A 24 64.44 -25.73 -33.57
C ALA A 24 63.70 -26.90 -32.88
N LEU A 25 63.00 -27.73 -33.66
CA LEU A 25 62.18 -28.83 -33.16
C LEU A 25 62.94 -30.16 -33.24
N SER A 26 63.00 -30.91 -32.14
CA SER A 26 63.61 -32.24 -32.12
C SER A 26 62.72 -33.28 -32.80
N PHE A 27 63.34 -34.20 -33.54
CA PHE A 27 62.66 -35.24 -34.31
C PHE A 27 61.82 -36.18 -33.41
N ASP A 28 62.31 -36.49 -32.21
CA ASP A 28 61.61 -37.39 -31.26
C ASP A 28 60.29 -36.81 -30.73
N SER A 29 60.17 -35.48 -30.73
CA SER A 29 58.99 -34.76 -30.24
C SER A 29 57.96 -34.45 -31.32
N LEU A 30 58.27 -34.74 -32.59
CA LEU A 30 57.51 -34.28 -33.76
C LEU A 30 56.02 -34.66 -33.71
N TYR A 31 55.71 -35.92 -33.44
CA TYR A 31 54.33 -36.42 -33.44
C TYR A 31 53.51 -35.90 -32.26
N LEU A 32 54.15 -35.74 -31.09
CA LEU A 32 53.48 -35.19 -29.90
C LEU A 32 53.13 -33.72 -30.12
N VAL A 33 54.07 -32.93 -30.63
CA VAL A 33 53.83 -31.50 -30.91
C VAL A 33 52.77 -31.34 -32.00
N LYS A 34 52.76 -32.21 -33.02
CA LYS A 34 51.68 -32.24 -34.03
C LYS A 34 50.30 -32.47 -33.40
N ALA A 35 50.18 -33.45 -32.49
CA ALA A 35 48.92 -33.75 -31.82
C ALA A 35 48.45 -32.57 -30.94
N LEU A 36 49.36 -31.98 -30.17
CA LEU A 36 49.05 -30.84 -29.31
C LEU A 36 48.64 -29.59 -30.11
N VAL A 37 49.30 -29.32 -31.24
CA VAL A 37 48.92 -28.21 -32.13
C VAL A 37 47.55 -28.48 -32.76
N ALA A 38 47.26 -29.72 -33.17
CA ALA A 38 45.95 -30.09 -33.69
C ALA A 38 44.85 -29.90 -32.63
N ASP A 39 45.08 -30.36 -31.39
CA ASP A 39 44.15 -30.17 -30.27
C ASP A 39 43.95 -28.68 -29.94
N LEU A 40 45.02 -27.88 -29.97
CA LEU A 40 44.96 -26.44 -29.74
C LEU A 40 44.14 -25.73 -30.83
N ILE A 41 44.33 -26.09 -32.09
CA ILE A 41 43.56 -25.56 -33.21
C ILE A 41 42.08 -25.93 -33.05
N GLN A 42 41.78 -27.20 -32.75
CA GLN A 42 40.40 -27.68 -32.58
C GLN A 42 39.69 -27.01 -31.40
N THR A 43 40.35 -26.92 -30.24
CA THR A 43 39.81 -26.26 -29.05
C THR A 43 39.61 -24.77 -29.28
N THR A 44 40.53 -24.09 -29.97
CA THR A 44 40.39 -22.67 -30.34
C THR A 44 39.24 -22.44 -31.32
N GLN A 45 39.05 -23.32 -32.31
CA GLN A 45 37.92 -23.26 -33.25
C GLN A 45 36.59 -23.50 -32.55
N SER A 46 36.53 -24.49 -31.67
CA SER A 46 35.34 -24.77 -30.85
C SER A 46 35.01 -23.59 -29.93
N LEU A 47 36.02 -23.00 -29.28
CA LEU A 47 35.83 -21.81 -28.44
C LEU A 47 35.30 -20.62 -29.24
N LYS A 48 35.85 -20.36 -30.45
CA LYS A 48 35.34 -19.33 -31.36
C LYS A 48 33.88 -19.59 -31.72
N HIS A 49 33.54 -20.83 -32.08
CA HIS A 49 32.17 -21.23 -32.39
C HIS A 49 31.19 -20.98 -31.23
N TYR A 50 31.54 -21.43 -30.01
CA TYR A 50 30.69 -21.21 -28.83
C TYR A 50 30.59 -19.75 -28.45
N LYS A 51 31.67 -18.97 -28.61
CA LYS A 51 31.64 -17.52 -28.39
C LYS A 51 30.66 -16.84 -29.35
N GLU A 52 30.72 -17.13 -30.64
CA GLU A 52 29.78 -16.61 -31.63
C GLU A 52 28.34 -17.04 -31.35
N LEU A 53 28.12 -18.30 -30.98
CA LEU A 53 26.80 -18.81 -30.63
C LEU A 53 26.23 -18.10 -29.39
N SER A 54 27.06 -17.90 -28.37
CA SER A 54 26.69 -17.15 -27.16
C SER A 54 26.30 -15.70 -27.49
N GLN A 55 27.09 -15.04 -28.35
CA GLN A 55 26.83 -13.66 -28.77
C GLN A 55 25.54 -13.57 -29.58
N LYS A 56 25.31 -14.48 -30.53
CA LYS A 56 24.06 -14.55 -31.29
C LYS A 56 22.84 -14.80 -30.39
N THR A 57 23.00 -15.66 -29.39
CA THR A 57 21.92 -15.94 -28.41
C THR A 57 21.63 -14.71 -27.57
N LEU A 58 22.66 -14.01 -27.09
CA LEU A 58 22.51 -12.79 -26.31
C LEU A 58 21.83 -11.68 -27.13
N SER A 59 22.22 -11.49 -28.39
CA SER A 59 21.57 -10.53 -29.30
C SER A 59 20.08 -10.84 -29.49
N LYS A 60 19.72 -12.11 -29.71
CA LYS A 60 18.30 -12.52 -29.81
C LYS A 60 17.54 -12.30 -28.50
N CYS A 61 18.16 -12.58 -27.35
CA CYS A 61 17.54 -12.28 -26.05
C CYS A 61 17.29 -10.77 -25.88
N ASN A 62 18.24 -9.93 -26.26
CA ASN A 62 18.08 -8.47 -26.21
C ASN A 62 16.99 -7.98 -27.16
N GLU A 63 16.93 -8.50 -28.40
CA GLU A 63 15.86 -8.19 -29.36
C GLU A 63 14.48 -8.58 -28.82
N LEU A 64 14.37 -9.76 -28.21
CA LEU A 64 13.13 -10.20 -27.55
C LEU A 64 12.79 -9.30 -26.36
N GLU A 65 13.77 -8.89 -25.56
CA GLU A 65 13.54 -7.99 -24.43
C GLU A 65 13.03 -6.62 -24.86
N VAL A 66 13.62 -6.04 -25.91
CA VAL A 66 13.14 -4.80 -26.54
C VAL A 66 11.72 -4.98 -27.10
N GLY A 67 11.43 -6.12 -27.74
CA GLY A 67 10.09 -6.43 -28.23
C GLY A 67 9.05 -6.63 -27.12
N LEU A 68 9.45 -7.11 -25.94
CA LEU A 68 8.59 -7.29 -24.77
C LEU A 68 8.36 -6.00 -23.98
N GLN A 69 9.24 -5.02 -24.10
CA GLN A 69 9.16 -3.73 -23.40
C GLN A 69 7.79 -3.02 -23.54
N PRO A 70 7.21 -2.85 -24.74
CA PRO A 70 5.90 -2.21 -24.88
C PRO A 70 4.79 -2.97 -24.15
N TYR A 71 4.84 -4.31 -24.14
CA TYR A 71 3.88 -5.14 -23.41
C TYR A 71 4.05 -5.04 -21.89
N LYS A 72 5.29 -4.94 -21.40
CA LYS A 72 5.56 -4.69 -19.97
C LYS A 72 5.00 -3.34 -19.54
N GLU A 73 5.22 -2.30 -20.33
CA GLU A 73 4.73 -0.94 -20.07
C GLU A 73 3.20 -0.85 -20.14
N ASP A 74 2.58 -1.52 -21.11
CA ASP A 74 1.13 -1.54 -21.25
C ASP A 74 0.47 -2.35 -20.13
N ASN A 75 1.01 -3.52 -19.79
CA ASN A 75 0.54 -4.29 -18.62
C ASN A 75 0.70 -3.50 -17.32
N ALA A 76 1.81 -2.78 -17.14
CA ALA A 76 2.00 -1.93 -15.96
C ALA A 76 0.92 -0.83 -15.89
N ARG A 77 0.63 -0.18 -17.03
CA ARG A 77 -0.45 0.83 -17.13
C ARG A 77 -1.82 0.22 -16.84
N LEU A 78 -2.15 -0.92 -17.44
CA LEU A 78 -3.43 -1.61 -17.23
C LEU A 78 -3.61 -2.05 -15.79
N VAL A 79 -2.57 -2.57 -15.14
CA VAL A 79 -2.61 -2.95 -13.73
C VAL A 79 -2.82 -1.73 -12.84
N GLN A 80 -2.15 -0.61 -13.12
CA GLN A 80 -2.37 0.65 -12.39
C GLN A 80 -3.81 1.15 -12.54
N GLU A 81 -4.34 1.15 -13.77
CA GLU A 81 -5.70 1.60 -14.05
C GLU A 81 -6.74 0.67 -13.41
N CYS A 82 -6.56 -0.65 -13.52
CA CYS A 82 -7.43 -1.64 -12.89
C CYS A 82 -7.46 -1.47 -11.36
N ASN A 83 -6.29 -1.28 -10.74
CA ASN A 83 -6.21 -1.02 -9.30
C ASN A 83 -6.85 0.32 -8.91
N ARG A 84 -6.66 1.37 -9.72
CA ARG A 84 -7.29 2.68 -9.49
C ARG A 84 -8.81 2.60 -9.57
N LEU A 85 -9.34 1.93 -10.60
CA LEU A 85 -10.77 1.72 -10.79
C LEU A 85 -11.36 0.87 -9.68
N HIS A 86 -10.68 -0.21 -9.27
CA HIS A 86 -11.12 -1.05 -8.17
C HIS A 86 -11.24 -0.26 -6.85
N LYS A 87 -10.24 0.56 -6.52
CA LYS A 87 -10.30 1.46 -5.35
C LYS A 87 -11.46 2.45 -5.43
N LYS A 88 -11.69 3.05 -6.60
CA LYS A 88 -12.85 3.96 -6.81
C LYS A 88 -14.18 3.23 -6.62
N LEU A 89 -14.30 2.00 -7.12
CA LEU A 89 -15.51 1.19 -7.00
C LEU A 89 -15.79 0.83 -5.55
N ILE A 90 -14.78 0.42 -4.78
CA ILE A 90 -14.91 0.19 -3.34
C ILE A 90 -15.39 1.45 -2.63
N ALA A 91 -14.74 2.60 -2.89
CA ALA A 91 -15.12 3.86 -2.25
C ALA A 91 -16.55 4.30 -2.60
N GLN A 92 -16.97 4.13 -3.86
CA GLN A 92 -18.35 4.41 -4.27
C GLN A 92 -19.33 3.47 -3.57
N LYS A 93 -19.02 2.18 -3.47
CA LYS A 93 -19.86 1.20 -2.76
C LYS A 93 -20.02 1.57 -1.29
N ASP A 94 -18.92 1.88 -0.60
CA ASP A 94 -18.96 2.30 0.81
C ASP A 94 -19.83 3.56 0.99
N ASN A 95 -19.64 4.58 0.14
CA ASN A 95 -20.46 5.79 0.16
C ASN A 95 -21.95 5.51 -0.08
N HIS A 96 -22.28 4.60 -1.01
CA HIS A 96 -23.66 4.20 -1.26
C HIS A 96 -24.26 3.44 -0.07
N GLU A 97 -23.51 2.55 0.56
CA GLU A 97 -23.96 1.84 1.76
C GLU A 97 -24.19 2.79 2.94
N ASP A 98 -23.31 3.77 3.14
CA ASP A 98 -23.47 4.79 4.18
C ASP A 98 -24.68 5.70 3.92
N ALA A 99 -24.87 6.17 2.68
CA ALA A 99 -26.05 6.92 2.29
C ALA A 99 -27.35 6.10 2.48
N GLN A 100 -27.32 4.80 2.15
CA GLN A 100 -28.46 3.91 2.36
C GLN A 100 -28.78 3.74 3.85
N LYS A 101 -27.75 3.62 4.71
CA LYS A 101 -27.93 3.55 6.17
C LYS A 101 -28.54 4.83 6.71
N GLU A 102 -28.06 5.99 6.26
CA GLU A 102 -28.59 7.30 6.67
C GLU A 102 -30.06 7.47 6.26
N LEU A 103 -30.40 7.12 5.02
CA LEU A 103 -31.79 7.19 4.54
C LEU A 103 -32.72 6.25 5.32
N LYS A 104 -32.27 5.01 5.62
CA LYS A 104 -33.04 4.07 6.46
C LYS A 104 -33.23 4.60 7.88
N PHE A 105 -32.22 5.26 8.45
CA PHE A 105 -32.34 5.89 9.76
C PHE A 105 -33.37 7.02 9.75
N LYS A 106 -33.29 7.93 8.77
CA LYS A 106 -34.26 9.03 8.60
C LYS A 106 -35.69 8.51 8.38
N LEU A 107 -35.85 7.43 7.63
CA LEU A 107 -37.15 6.77 7.42
C LEU A 107 -37.74 6.29 8.74
N ARG A 108 -36.98 5.52 9.53
CA ARG A 108 -37.43 5.02 10.84
C ARG A 108 -37.75 6.14 11.82
N GLN A 109 -36.97 7.23 11.79
CA GLN A 109 -37.24 8.41 12.61
C GLN A 109 -38.58 9.04 12.21
N SER A 110 -38.79 9.27 10.92
CA SER A 110 -40.05 9.84 10.41
C SER A 110 -41.25 8.93 10.66
N GLU A 111 -41.08 7.61 10.59
CA GLU A 111 -42.12 6.63 10.94
C GLU A 111 -42.48 6.71 12.42
N SER A 112 -41.50 6.77 13.32
CA SER A 112 -41.74 6.91 14.76
C SER A 112 -42.41 8.25 15.13
N GLU A 113 -42.01 9.35 14.47
CA GLU A 113 -42.67 10.64 14.62
C GLU A 113 -44.13 10.60 14.13
N LYS A 114 -44.38 9.94 12.99
CA LYS A 114 -45.73 9.73 12.46
C LYS A 114 -46.59 8.92 13.44
N GLU A 115 -46.10 7.79 13.95
CA GLU A 115 -46.81 6.97 14.92
C GLU A 115 -47.15 7.76 16.20
N SER A 116 -46.22 8.59 16.68
CA SER A 116 -46.44 9.45 17.85
C SER A 116 -47.49 10.52 17.60
N LEU A 117 -47.50 11.12 16.41
CA LEU A 117 -48.53 12.11 16.01
C LEU A 117 -49.90 11.46 15.81
N GLU A 118 -49.96 10.27 15.22
CA GLU A 118 -51.19 9.50 15.07
C GLU A 118 -51.78 9.13 16.45
N PHE A 119 -50.93 8.72 17.39
CA PHE A 119 -51.33 8.47 18.77
C PHE A 119 -51.92 9.73 19.44
N ASN A 120 -51.21 10.86 19.39
CA ASN A 120 -51.68 12.13 19.96
C ASN A 120 -52.99 12.61 19.31
N THR A 121 -53.12 12.44 18.01
CA THR A 121 -54.36 12.78 17.28
C THR A 121 -55.51 11.88 17.73
N GLY A 122 -55.25 10.58 17.93
CA GLY A 122 -56.21 9.64 18.53
C GLY A 122 -56.65 10.05 19.95
N GLU A 123 -55.72 10.50 20.80
CA GLU A 123 -56.06 10.97 22.15
C GLU A 123 -56.88 12.27 22.13
N LEU A 124 -56.50 13.23 21.30
CA LEU A 124 -57.22 14.50 21.16
C LEU A 124 -58.62 14.31 20.58
N THR A 125 -58.79 13.40 19.61
CA THR A 125 -60.11 13.09 19.05
C THR A 125 -61.02 12.43 20.08
N ALA A 126 -60.51 11.49 20.88
CA ALA A 126 -61.27 10.91 21.99
C ALA A 126 -61.70 11.98 23.01
N ARG A 127 -60.77 12.88 23.38
CA ARG A 127 -61.06 13.97 24.32
C ARG A 127 -62.09 14.97 23.77
N LEU A 128 -62.05 15.28 22.47
CA LEU A 128 -63.07 16.11 21.83
C LEU A 128 -64.45 15.45 21.91
N ALA A 129 -64.55 14.15 21.63
CA ALA A 129 -65.81 13.41 21.73
C ALA A 129 -66.39 13.44 23.17
N ASP A 130 -65.53 13.33 24.19
CA ASP A 130 -65.96 13.45 25.59
C ASP A 130 -66.49 14.86 25.92
N VAL A 131 -65.79 15.91 25.46
CA VAL A 131 -66.23 17.30 25.65
C VAL A 131 -67.53 17.57 24.92
N GLU A 132 -67.70 17.09 23.69
CA GLU A 132 -68.96 17.20 22.93
C GLU A 132 -70.12 16.53 23.68
N LYS A 133 -69.89 15.34 24.24
CA LYS A 133 -70.87 14.63 25.07
C LYS A 133 -71.23 15.40 26.33
N GLU A 134 -70.25 16.02 27.00
CA GLU A 134 -70.52 16.90 28.15
C GLU A 134 -71.31 18.16 27.75
N CYS A 135 -70.97 18.79 26.63
CA CYS A 135 -71.68 19.95 26.10
C CYS A 135 -73.13 19.61 25.78
N LEU A 136 -73.40 18.46 25.14
CA LEU A 136 -74.75 17.98 24.89
C LEU A 136 -75.55 17.79 26.20
N LYS A 137 -74.96 17.16 27.22
CA LYS A 137 -75.59 17.01 28.54
C LYS A 137 -75.89 18.37 29.20
N LYS A 138 -74.95 19.31 29.15
CA LYS A 138 -75.14 20.66 29.70
C LYS A 138 -76.24 21.41 28.96
N ASN A 139 -76.30 21.33 27.64
CA ASN A 139 -77.36 21.93 26.83
C ASN A 139 -78.73 21.32 27.13
N GLN A 140 -78.82 19.98 27.25
CA GLN A 140 -80.05 19.32 27.70
C GLN A 140 -80.48 19.81 29.07
N ARG A 141 -79.55 19.93 30.02
CA ARG A 141 -79.83 20.45 31.36
C ARG A 141 -80.31 21.90 31.34
N ILE A 142 -79.73 22.75 30.49
CA ILE A 142 -80.19 24.13 30.31
C ILE A 142 -81.62 24.16 29.79
N HIS A 143 -81.94 23.35 28.78
CA HIS A 143 -83.30 23.26 28.24
C HIS A 143 -84.32 22.77 29.29
N GLU A 144 -83.97 21.76 30.08
CA GLU A 144 -84.80 21.31 31.22
C GLU A 144 -85.07 22.46 32.21
N LEU A 145 -84.02 23.20 32.60
CA LEU A 145 -84.14 24.32 33.53
C LEU A 145 -84.96 25.47 32.94
N GLN A 146 -84.78 25.80 31.66
CA GLN A 146 -85.60 26.78 30.94
C GLN A 146 -87.08 26.37 30.92
N ASN A 147 -87.36 25.09 30.65
CA ASN A 147 -88.72 24.55 30.69
C ASN A 147 -89.35 24.61 32.10
N VAL A 148 -88.55 24.40 33.15
CA VAL A 148 -89.01 24.58 34.55
C VAL A 148 -89.33 26.05 34.84
N ILE A 149 -88.52 26.99 34.34
CA ILE A 149 -88.76 28.44 34.51
C ILE A 149 -90.04 28.86 33.76
N LEU A 150 -90.20 28.44 32.51
CA LEU A 150 -91.38 28.70 31.69
C LEU A 150 -92.67 28.15 32.32
N LYS A 151 -92.61 26.96 32.93
CA LYS A 151 -93.76 26.36 33.64
C LYS A 151 -94.09 27.05 34.97
N ARG A 152 -93.12 27.72 35.62
CA ARG A 152 -93.35 28.45 36.88
C ARG A 152 -93.89 29.87 36.69
N HIS A 153 -93.72 30.49 35.52
CA HIS A 153 -94.24 31.83 35.23
C HIS A 153 -94.74 31.95 33.77
N PRO A 154 -96.04 31.69 33.49
CA PRO A 154 -96.55 31.66 32.10
C PRO A 154 -96.70 33.04 31.45
N HIS A 155 -96.52 34.14 32.19
CA HIS A 155 -96.69 35.49 31.68
C HIS A 155 -95.61 36.43 32.21
N ARG A 156 -94.46 36.49 31.54
CA ARG A 156 -93.60 37.67 31.59
C ARG A 156 -92.81 37.82 30.30
N ASN A 157 -93.37 38.62 29.39
CA ASN A 157 -92.60 39.25 28.32
C ASN A 157 -91.53 40.13 28.97
N LEU A 158 -90.24 39.84 28.76
CA LEU A 158 -89.20 40.84 28.97
C LEU A 158 -88.18 40.84 27.84
N THR A 159 -88.27 41.93 27.11
CA THR A 159 -87.25 42.60 26.32
C THR A 159 -85.96 42.84 27.09
N SER A 160 -84.85 42.82 26.35
CA SER A 160 -83.53 43.42 26.61
C SER A 160 -83.44 44.41 27.79
N SER A 161 -82.54 44.14 28.76
CA SER A 161 -81.48 45.08 29.19
C SER A 161 -80.63 44.56 30.38
N LYS A 162 -79.32 44.70 30.20
CA LYS A 162 -78.24 45.06 31.15
C LYS A 162 -78.55 45.13 32.66
N SER A 163 -77.81 44.37 33.48
CA SER A 163 -77.06 44.78 34.70
C SER A 163 -76.29 43.54 35.19
N THR A 164 -74.97 43.52 35.41
CA THR A 164 -74.13 44.07 36.51
C THR A 164 -74.49 43.54 37.91
N TRP A 165 -73.45 43.20 38.68
CA TRP A 165 -73.40 42.70 40.08
C TRP A 165 -73.64 41.19 40.21
N GLY A 166 -72.78 40.35 40.78
CA GLY A 166 -71.85 40.54 41.90
C GLY A 166 -72.45 39.80 43.12
N GLY A 167 -71.78 38.78 43.66
CA GLY A 167 -72.22 38.16 44.92
C GLY A 167 -71.82 36.70 45.13
N LYS A 168 -71.01 36.49 46.17
CA LYS A 168 -70.52 35.24 46.78
C LYS A 168 -71.63 34.26 47.20
N GLY A 169 -71.25 33.00 47.39
CA GLY A 169 -72.03 32.04 48.19
C GLY A 169 -71.39 30.65 48.21
N ASP A 170 -70.62 30.39 49.27
CA ASP A 170 -70.09 29.08 49.66
C ASP A 170 -71.18 28.02 49.83
N SER A 171 -70.85 26.73 49.61
CA SER A 171 -71.03 25.71 50.64
C SER A 171 -70.41 24.38 50.21
N ALA A 172 -69.36 23.98 50.91
CA ALA A 172 -68.77 22.66 50.87
C ALA A 172 -69.62 21.68 51.67
N VAL A 173 -69.85 20.47 51.14
CA VAL A 173 -70.34 19.33 51.92
C VAL A 173 -69.35 18.18 51.75
N THR A 174 -68.50 18.02 52.77
CA THR A 174 -67.61 16.88 52.99
C THR A 174 -68.38 15.74 53.66
N PHE A 175 -68.40 14.56 53.04
CA PHE A 175 -68.91 13.33 53.64
C PHE A 175 -67.73 12.39 53.88
N GLU A 176 -67.19 12.39 55.11
CA GLU A 176 -66.24 11.38 55.56
C GLU A 176 -66.99 10.27 56.30
N SER A 177 -66.85 9.04 55.79
CA SER A 177 -67.25 7.83 56.52
C SER A 177 -66.01 7.00 56.85
N LYS A 178 -65.83 6.80 58.15
CA LYS A 178 -64.76 6.05 58.82
C LYS A 178 -64.83 4.56 58.45
N LEU A 179 -63.72 4.00 57.97
CA LEU A 179 -63.39 2.58 58.09
C LEU A 179 -61.94 2.47 58.58
N LYS A 180 -61.77 2.23 59.89
CA LYS A 180 -60.50 1.86 60.52
C LYS A 180 -60.37 0.34 60.49
N ALA A 181 -59.75 -0.18 59.45
CA ALA A 181 -59.20 -1.52 59.43
C ALA A 181 -58.04 -1.53 58.42
N SER A 182 -56.81 -1.43 58.91
CA SER A 182 -55.56 -1.81 58.23
C SER A 182 -54.41 -0.88 58.63
N THR A 183 -53.62 -1.25 59.63
CA THR A 183 -52.21 -0.79 59.71
C THR A 183 -51.24 -1.85 59.19
N SER A 184 -51.73 -3.08 58.94
CA SER A 184 -50.96 -4.20 58.40
C SER A 184 -50.96 -4.26 56.87
N LEU A 185 -52.07 -3.88 56.20
CA LEU A 185 -52.14 -3.83 54.73
C LEU A 185 -51.36 -2.64 54.17
N ASP A 186 -51.24 -1.53 54.90
CA ASP A 186 -50.52 -0.34 54.41
C ASP A 186 -49.01 -0.59 54.31
N SER A 187 -48.45 -1.37 55.24
CA SER A 187 -47.04 -1.77 55.22
C SER A 187 -46.73 -2.75 54.08
N THR A 188 -47.63 -3.72 53.84
CA THR A 188 -47.50 -4.66 52.71
C THR A 188 -47.74 -3.98 51.36
N VAL A 189 -48.66 -3.02 51.27
CA VAL A 189 -48.89 -2.20 50.07
C VAL A 189 -47.67 -1.30 49.78
N HIS A 190 -47.02 -0.74 50.80
CA HIS A 190 -45.80 0.05 50.61
C HIS A 190 -44.62 -0.80 50.13
N LEU A 191 -44.42 -2.00 50.71
CA LEU A 191 -43.42 -2.96 50.27
C LEU A 191 -43.67 -3.45 48.83
N LEU A 192 -44.94 -3.69 48.46
CA LEU A 192 -45.31 -4.05 47.08
C LEU A 192 -45.04 -2.90 46.11
N LYS A 193 -45.39 -1.66 46.45
CA LYS A 193 -45.05 -0.47 45.63
C LYS A 193 -43.55 -0.29 45.46
N GLN A 194 -42.77 -0.56 46.51
CA GLN A 194 -41.31 -0.49 46.45
C GLN A 194 -40.74 -1.63 45.59
N ALA A 195 -41.27 -2.85 45.70
CA ALA A 195 -40.91 -3.97 44.85
C ALA A 195 -41.28 -3.69 43.38
N ASP A 196 -42.44 -3.12 43.08
CA ASP A 196 -42.86 -2.73 41.74
C ASP A 196 -41.97 -1.63 41.16
N SER A 197 -41.61 -0.63 41.98
CA SER A 197 -40.67 0.43 41.59
C SER A 197 -39.29 -0.15 41.26
N ASN A 198 -38.76 -1.03 42.10
CA ASN A 198 -37.50 -1.73 41.86
C ASN A 198 -37.57 -2.60 40.61
N THR A 199 -38.67 -3.34 40.41
CA THR A 199 -38.83 -4.19 39.23
C THR A 199 -38.97 -3.35 37.96
N LYS A 200 -39.56 -2.15 38.03
CA LYS A 200 -39.61 -1.19 36.92
C LYS A 200 -38.23 -0.61 36.62
N ALA A 201 -37.44 -0.27 37.64
CA ALA A 201 -36.07 0.21 37.49
C ALA A 201 -35.16 -0.86 36.87
N LEU A 202 -35.20 -2.09 37.39
CA LEU A 202 -34.46 -3.23 36.83
C LEU A 202 -34.89 -3.56 35.40
N ARG A 203 -36.19 -3.49 35.09
CA ARG A 203 -36.66 -3.64 33.69
C ARG A 203 -36.13 -2.53 32.78
N GLY A 204 -35.98 -1.31 33.29
CA GLY A 204 -35.36 -0.19 32.58
C GLY A 204 -33.88 -0.45 32.31
N GLU A 205 -33.14 -0.88 33.32
CA GLU A 205 -31.71 -1.22 33.21
C GLU A 205 -31.47 -2.40 32.26
N VAL A 206 -32.29 -3.45 32.32
CA VAL A 206 -32.24 -4.57 31.36
C VAL A 206 -32.48 -4.08 29.94
N LYS A 207 -33.44 -3.16 29.73
CA LYS A 207 -33.71 -2.59 28.41
C LYS A 207 -32.55 -1.74 27.90
N GLU A 208 -31.91 -0.96 28.78
CA GLU A 208 -30.74 -0.15 28.44
C GLU A 208 -29.52 -1.00 28.12
N LEU A 209 -29.27 -2.05 28.92
CA LEU A 209 -28.21 -3.03 28.67
C LEU A 209 -28.45 -3.79 27.36
N GLN A 210 -29.69 -4.17 27.06
CA GLN A 210 -30.06 -4.79 25.79
C GLN A 210 -29.77 -3.85 24.62
N GLN A 211 -30.19 -2.58 24.70
CA GLN A 211 -29.92 -1.59 23.66
C GLN A 211 -28.40 -1.34 23.48
N ARG A 212 -27.63 -1.37 24.57
CA ARG A 212 -26.16 -1.28 24.49
C ARG A 212 -25.55 -2.52 23.85
N LEU A 213 -26.06 -3.71 24.11
CA LEU A 213 -25.62 -4.95 23.48
C LEU A 213 -25.90 -4.91 21.97
N ASP A 214 -27.12 -4.60 21.56
CA ASP A 214 -27.52 -4.50 20.16
C ASP A 214 -26.65 -3.49 19.39
N ASN A 215 -26.33 -2.34 20.01
CA ASN A 215 -25.41 -1.35 19.43
C ASN A 215 -23.99 -1.88 19.26
N LYS A 216 -23.49 -2.69 20.20
CA LYS A 216 -22.15 -3.28 20.12
C LYS A 216 -22.10 -4.39 19.07
N GLU A 217 -23.12 -5.23 19.00
CA GLU A 217 -23.27 -6.24 17.95
C GLU A 217 -23.31 -5.60 16.56
N TYR A 218 -24.08 -4.52 16.38
CA TYR A 218 -24.11 -3.76 15.13
C TYR A 218 -22.73 -3.20 14.71
N VAL A 219 -21.94 -2.71 15.67
CA VAL A 219 -20.58 -2.21 15.40
C VAL A 219 -19.65 -3.37 15.03
N ILE A 220 -19.76 -4.52 15.71
CA ILE A 220 -18.97 -5.72 15.41
C ILE A 220 -19.26 -6.21 13.99
N ASP A 221 -20.53 -6.30 13.58
CA ASP A 221 -20.92 -6.74 12.23
C ASP A 221 -20.40 -5.79 11.14
N ASN A 222 -20.47 -4.47 11.36
CA ASN A 222 -19.88 -3.49 10.45
C ASN A 222 -18.36 -3.66 10.33
N LEU A 223 -17.67 -3.88 11.45
CA LEU A 223 -16.21 -4.10 11.43
C LEU A 223 -15.84 -5.43 10.77
N GLN A 224 -16.59 -6.50 11.00
CA GLN A 224 -16.40 -7.79 10.33
C GLN A 224 -16.59 -7.66 8.82
N THR A 225 -17.61 -6.91 8.37
CA THR A 225 -17.82 -6.63 6.95
C THR A 225 -16.65 -5.87 6.32
N LYS A 226 -16.11 -4.87 7.03
CA LYS A 226 -14.90 -4.12 6.60
C LYS A 226 -13.64 -5.00 6.60
N LEU A 227 -13.49 -5.90 7.56
CA LEU A 227 -12.39 -6.86 7.58
C LEU A 227 -12.47 -7.85 6.42
N ASN A 228 -13.66 -8.36 6.11
CA ASN A 228 -13.87 -9.28 5.01
C ASN A 228 -13.53 -8.64 3.67
N THR A 229 -13.97 -7.40 3.42
CA THR A 229 -13.63 -6.67 2.19
C THR A 229 -12.12 -6.39 2.08
N ARG A 230 -11.46 -6.06 3.18
CA ARG A 230 -9.99 -5.92 3.23
C ARG A 230 -9.29 -7.25 2.96
N ASN A 231 -9.74 -8.35 3.55
CA ASN A 231 -9.17 -9.68 3.32
C ASN A 231 -9.34 -10.15 1.88
N THR A 232 -10.50 -9.90 1.25
CA THR A 232 -10.68 -10.20 -0.17
C THR A 232 -9.72 -9.41 -1.05
N GLU A 233 -9.45 -8.14 -0.69
CA GLU A 233 -8.49 -7.32 -1.42
C GLU A 233 -7.05 -7.76 -1.19
N ILE A 234 -6.70 -8.19 0.02
CA ILE A 234 -5.38 -8.79 0.30
C ILE A 234 -5.20 -10.04 -0.56
N THR A 235 -6.18 -10.92 -0.65
CA THR A 235 -6.10 -12.12 -1.50
C THR A 235 -5.95 -11.76 -2.98
N ARG A 236 -6.71 -10.77 -3.48
CA ARG A 236 -6.61 -10.29 -4.88
C ARG A 236 -5.24 -9.68 -5.17
N LEU A 237 -4.73 -8.83 -4.29
CA LEU A 237 -3.42 -8.21 -4.44
C LEU A 237 -2.30 -9.27 -4.34
N THR A 238 -2.44 -10.23 -3.42
CA THR A 238 -1.49 -11.35 -3.29
C THR A 238 -1.43 -12.17 -4.58
N SER A 239 -2.59 -12.49 -5.18
CA SER A 239 -2.61 -13.23 -6.45
C SER A 239 -2.00 -12.45 -7.63
N LEU A 240 -2.07 -11.12 -7.60
CA LEU A 240 -1.41 -10.27 -8.61
C LEU A 240 0.10 -10.15 -8.39
N LEU A 241 0.56 -10.26 -7.13
CA LEU A 241 1.97 -10.17 -6.75
C LEU A 241 2.72 -11.50 -6.90
N GLU A 242 2.02 -12.65 -6.94
CA GLU A 242 2.63 -13.98 -7.04
C GLU A 242 3.44 -14.24 -8.32
N GLY A 243 3.32 -13.40 -9.35
CA GLY A 243 4.26 -13.33 -10.49
C GLY A 243 4.56 -14.68 -11.17
N GLY A 244 3.90 -14.98 -12.28
CA GLY A 244 4.17 -16.18 -13.09
C GLY A 244 2.91 -16.71 -13.76
N ARG A 245 3.05 -17.78 -14.57
CA ARG A 245 1.89 -18.47 -15.13
C ARG A 245 1.12 -19.17 -14.00
N PRO A 246 -0.22 -19.07 -13.95
CA PRO A 246 -1.03 -19.79 -12.98
C PRO A 246 -0.76 -21.30 -13.06
N VAL A 247 -0.64 -21.97 -11.91
CA VAL A 247 -0.40 -23.42 -11.82
C VAL A 247 -1.43 -24.21 -12.63
N ALA A 248 -2.68 -23.73 -12.69
CA ALA A 248 -3.74 -24.32 -13.51
C ALA A 248 -3.44 -24.29 -15.02
N ALA A 249 -2.84 -23.20 -15.53
CA ALA A 249 -2.46 -23.10 -16.94
C ALA A 249 -1.26 -23.99 -17.27
N VAL A 250 -0.30 -24.10 -16.34
CA VAL A 250 0.85 -25.02 -16.47
C VAL A 250 0.38 -26.48 -16.55
N ILE A 251 -0.62 -26.86 -15.75
CA ILE A 251 -1.18 -28.21 -15.77
C ILE A 251 -1.92 -28.51 -17.09
N GLN A 252 -2.66 -27.54 -17.63
CA GLN A 252 -3.38 -27.71 -18.90
C GLN A 252 -2.45 -27.90 -20.10
N ASP A 253 -1.34 -27.16 -20.16
CA ASP A 253 -0.31 -27.29 -21.21
C ASP A 253 0.38 -28.68 -21.20
N HIS A 254 0.23 -29.48 -20.14
CA HIS A 254 0.85 -30.81 -20.01
C HIS A 254 -0.13 -31.95 -20.35
N THR A 255 -1.42 -31.65 -20.47
CA THR A 255 -2.47 -32.63 -20.74
C THR A 255 -3.11 -32.48 -22.12
N GLY A 256 -2.91 -31.33 -22.78
CA GLY A 256 -3.31 -31.09 -24.16
C GLY A 256 -2.12 -31.24 -25.10
N ASP A 257 -2.28 -32.09 -26.10
CA ASP A 257 -1.47 -32.19 -27.32
C ASP A 257 -0.15 -32.98 -27.26
N THR A 258 -0.27 -34.19 -27.83
CA THR A 258 0.72 -34.84 -28.68
C THR A 258 1.32 -33.86 -29.70
N VAL A 259 2.31 -33.07 -29.30
CA VAL A 259 3.24 -32.42 -30.23
C VAL A 259 4.65 -32.53 -29.67
N THR A 260 5.48 -33.20 -30.46
CA THR A 260 6.94 -33.16 -30.46
C THR A 260 7.52 -31.91 -29.80
N HIS A 261 8.04 -32.10 -28.59
CA HIS A 261 8.75 -31.10 -27.81
C HIS A 261 10.05 -30.67 -28.55
N PRO A 262 10.20 -29.41 -28.99
CA PRO A 262 11.41 -28.94 -29.69
C PRO A 262 12.68 -28.99 -28.82
N THR A 263 12.52 -29.08 -27.51
CA THR A 263 13.64 -29.13 -26.55
C THR A 263 14.30 -30.52 -26.45
N CYS A 264 13.73 -31.55 -27.08
CA CYS A 264 14.37 -32.88 -27.13
C CYS A 264 15.40 -33.02 -28.27
N ILE A 265 15.50 -32.03 -29.17
CA ILE A 265 16.51 -32.04 -30.24
C ILE A 265 17.88 -31.53 -29.73
N GLN A 266 17.91 -30.69 -28.69
CA GLN A 266 19.17 -30.13 -28.18
C GLN A 266 19.95 -31.04 -27.22
N SER A 267 19.37 -32.14 -26.76
CA SER A 267 20.05 -33.11 -25.89
C SER A 267 20.52 -34.37 -26.64
N GLN A 268 20.68 -34.29 -27.96
CA GLN A 268 21.26 -35.38 -28.76
C GLN A 268 22.79 -35.42 -28.72
N MET A 269 23.44 -34.45 -28.06
CA MET A 269 24.89 -34.30 -28.13
C MET A 269 25.68 -34.92 -26.96
N PHE A 270 25.04 -35.71 -26.09
CA PHE A 270 25.71 -36.33 -24.94
C PHE A 270 25.38 -37.80 -24.70
N CYS A 271 24.86 -38.51 -25.72
CA CYS A 271 24.68 -39.95 -25.63
C CYS A 271 25.79 -40.66 -26.41
N THR A 272 26.71 -41.32 -25.70
CA THR A 272 27.89 -42.01 -26.26
C THR A 272 27.57 -43.36 -26.91
N CYS A 273 26.35 -43.55 -27.42
CA CYS A 273 25.96 -44.76 -28.14
C CYS A 273 26.20 -44.60 -29.64
N ASN A 274 27.47 -44.51 -30.05
CA ASN A 274 27.86 -44.76 -31.43
C ASN A 274 28.15 -46.26 -31.56
N ASP A 275 27.27 -46.99 -32.26
CA ASP A 275 27.63 -47.89 -33.37
C ASP A 275 26.42 -48.72 -33.84
N LYS A 276 26.09 -48.58 -35.14
CA LYS A 276 25.17 -49.38 -36.00
C LYS A 276 23.65 -49.07 -35.98
N PRO A 277 22.93 -49.38 -37.09
CA PRO A 277 21.72 -48.63 -37.47
C PRO A 277 20.43 -49.26 -36.95
N ALA A 278 19.35 -48.46 -37.11
CA ALA A 278 17.94 -48.81 -37.10
C ALA A 278 17.20 -48.76 -35.75
N ALA A 279 16.42 -47.68 -35.58
CA ALA A 279 15.09 -47.50 -34.98
C ALA A 279 14.68 -48.20 -33.65
N ALA A 280 15.16 -49.40 -33.33
CA ALA A 280 14.81 -50.13 -32.11
C ALA A 280 15.60 -49.65 -30.87
N GLN A 281 16.78 -49.05 -31.03
CA GLN A 281 17.64 -48.65 -29.89
C GLN A 281 17.37 -47.24 -29.35
N ALA A 282 16.74 -46.36 -30.13
CA ALA A 282 16.32 -45.03 -29.66
C ALA A 282 15.26 -45.14 -28.54
N GLN A 283 14.44 -46.20 -28.57
CA GLN A 283 13.44 -46.48 -27.55
C GLN A 283 14.07 -47.02 -26.26
N GLY A 284 15.09 -47.89 -26.36
CA GLY A 284 15.85 -48.41 -25.21
C GLY A 284 16.71 -47.34 -24.52
N CYS A 285 17.32 -46.43 -25.27
CA CYS A 285 18.07 -45.31 -24.71
C CYS A 285 17.14 -44.28 -24.04
N ARG A 286 15.96 -44.04 -24.61
CA ARG A 286 14.94 -43.19 -23.99
C ARG A 286 14.39 -43.80 -22.70
N PHE A 287 14.16 -45.12 -22.68
CA PHE A 287 13.68 -45.84 -21.51
C PHE A 287 14.71 -45.79 -20.37
N THR A 288 15.98 -46.06 -20.64
CA THR A 288 17.06 -46.01 -19.63
C THR A 288 17.30 -44.59 -19.09
N CYS A 289 17.25 -43.55 -19.93
CA CYS A 289 17.31 -42.16 -19.48
C CYS A 289 16.09 -41.75 -18.65
N LEU A 290 14.89 -42.24 -18.98
CA LEU A 290 13.68 -42.01 -18.21
C LEU A 290 13.70 -42.76 -16.87
N GLU A 291 14.21 -43.99 -16.83
CA GLU A 291 14.41 -44.77 -15.60
C GLU A 291 15.42 -44.11 -14.67
N GLN A 292 16.54 -43.61 -15.20
CA GLN A 292 17.50 -42.85 -14.39
C GLN A 292 16.88 -41.56 -13.84
N ARG A 293 16.09 -40.84 -14.64
CA ARG A 293 15.40 -39.63 -14.19
C ARG A 293 14.32 -39.94 -13.16
N ASN A 294 13.54 -41.01 -13.33
CA ASN A 294 12.57 -41.48 -12.35
C ASN A 294 13.27 -41.90 -11.05
N SER A 295 14.39 -42.63 -11.12
CA SER A 295 15.19 -42.99 -9.95
C SER A 295 15.73 -41.75 -9.22
N GLN A 296 16.18 -40.72 -9.95
CA GLN A 296 16.59 -39.45 -9.35
C GLN A 296 15.43 -38.69 -8.72
N LEU A 297 14.26 -38.69 -9.36
CA LEU A 297 13.05 -38.05 -8.82
C LEU A 297 12.55 -38.78 -7.56
N GLU A 298 12.57 -40.10 -7.54
CA GLU A 298 12.24 -40.90 -6.35
C GLU A 298 13.20 -40.62 -5.19
N LYS A 299 14.50 -40.50 -5.47
CA LYS A 299 15.50 -40.10 -4.45
C LYS A 299 15.21 -38.70 -3.90
N LYS A 300 14.94 -37.73 -4.77
CA LYS A 300 14.58 -36.36 -4.36
C LYS A 300 13.28 -36.31 -3.57
N LEU A 301 12.28 -37.11 -3.96
CA LEU A 301 11.01 -37.22 -3.25
C LEU A 301 11.21 -37.79 -1.84
N LYS A 302 11.98 -38.89 -1.71
CA LYS A 302 12.33 -39.48 -0.42
C LYS A 302 13.09 -38.49 0.47
N GLU A 303 14.03 -37.73 -0.09
CA GLU A 303 14.76 -36.73 0.66
C GLU A 303 13.86 -35.56 1.12
N CYS A 304 12.95 -35.10 0.26
CA CYS A 304 12.00 -34.05 0.60
C CYS A 304 11.04 -34.50 1.72
N LEU A 305 10.52 -35.72 1.63
CA LEU A 305 9.69 -36.32 2.69
C LEU A 305 10.46 -36.45 4.01
N ARG A 306 11.74 -36.82 3.98
CA ARG A 306 12.58 -36.85 5.19
C ARG A 306 12.72 -35.45 5.80
N ARG A 307 13.02 -34.44 4.98
CA ARG A 307 13.13 -33.04 5.46
C ARG A 307 11.80 -32.52 6.03
N GLN A 308 10.68 -32.90 5.42
CA GLN A 308 9.35 -32.55 5.91
C GLN A 308 9.06 -33.21 7.27
N HIS A 309 9.42 -34.48 7.44
CA HIS A 309 9.29 -35.18 8.71
C HIS A 309 10.16 -34.55 9.81
N ASP A 310 11.41 -34.18 9.50
CA ASP A 310 12.31 -33.51 10.44
C ASP A 310 11.79 -32.12 10.86
N ALA A 311 11.26 -31.35 9.90
CA ALA A 311 10.62 -30.06 10.18
C ALA A 311 9.37 -30.21 11.04
N MET A 312 8.55 -31.25 10.78
CA MET A 312 7.36 -31.56 11.58
C MET A 312 7.73 -31.96 13.01
N GLN A 313 8.77 -32.77 13.20
CA GLN A 313 9.29 -33.08 14.54
C GLN A 313 9.80 -31.84 15.26
N HIS A 314 10.47 -30.93 14.55
CA HIS A 314 10.92 -29.66 15.13
C HIS A 314 9.74 -28.78 15.56
N ALA A 315 8.69 -28.69 14.74
CA ALA A 315 7.46 -27.96 15.06
C ALA A 315 6.75 -28.55 16.30
N LEU A 316 6.69 -29.88 16.41
CA LEU A 316 6.14 -30.55 17.60
C LEU A 316 6.94 -30.21 18.87
N ARG A 317 8.27 -30.28 18.83
CA ARG A 317 9.12 -29.90 19.98
C ARG A 317 8.95 -28.43 20.37
N LEU A 318 8.77 -27.54 19.40
CA LEU A 318 8.48 -26.13 19.66
C LEU A 318 7.10 -25.94 20.30
N SER A 319 6.09 -26.67 19.83
CA SER A 319 4.76 -26.68 20.42
C SER A 319 4.79 -27.12 21.89
N ASP A 320 5.52 -28.19 22.20
CA ASP A 320 5.69 -28.67 23.58
C ASP A 320 6.41 -27.64 24.46
N LYS A 321 7.46 -26.98 23.93
CA LYS A 321 8.14 -25.88 24.64
C LYS A 321 7.20 -24.70 24.90
N ASN A 322 6.39 -24.32 23.91
CA ASN A 322 5.42 -23.23 24.07
C ASN A 322 4.37 -23.58 25.13
N LYS A 323 3.86 -24.82 25.14
CA LYS A 323 2.94 -25.29 26.17
C LYS A 323 3.57 -25.24 27.57
N MET A 324 4.84 -25.62 27.70
CA MET A 324 5.58 -25.50 28.97
C MET A 324 5.76 -24.04 29.40
N LEU A 325 6.01 -23.13 28.47
CA LEU A 325 6.11 -21.70 28.74
C LEU A 325 4.76 -21.09 29.15
N GLU A 326 3.66 -21.49 28.52
CA GLU A 326 2.30 -21.08 28.92
C GLU A 326 1.97 -21.52 30.34
N VAL A 327 2.33 -22.75 30.72
CA VAL A 327 2.15 -23.23 32.10
C VAL A 327 2.99 -22.42 33.08
N ARG A 328 4.23 -22.06 32.72
CA ARG A 328 5.08 -21.20 33.55
C ARG A 328 4.52 -19.78 33.68
N LEU A 329 4.02 -19.19 32.60
CA LEU A 329 3.39 -17.86 32.61
C LEU A 329 2.16 -17.86 33.52
N LYS A 330 1.28 -18.85 33.41
CA LYS A 330 0.12 -19.00 34.31
C LYS A 330 0.53 -19.16 35.78
N SER A 331 1.63 -19.86 36.05
CA SER A 331 2.18 -19.99 37.41
C SER A 331 2.73 -18.66 37.96
N VAL A 332 3.37 -17.86 37.10
CA VAL A 332 3.84 -16.51 37.46
C VAL A 332 2.68 -15.55 37.68
N GLU A 333 1.61 -15.61 36.88
CA GLU A 333 0.38 -14.86 37.09
C GLU A 333 -0.30 -15.21 38.43
N GLN A 334 -0.21 -16.47 38.85
CA GLN A 334 -0.72 -16.95 40.14
C GLN A 334 0.21 -16.65 41.33
N SER A 335 1.40 -16.09 41.09
CA SER A 335 2.31 -15.70 42.18
C SER A 335 1.81 -14.42 42.88
N LYS A 336 1.84 -14.41 44.21
CA LYS A 336 1.26 -13.37 45.08
C LYS A 336 1.83 -11.96 44.85
N ASP A 337 2.95 -11.83 44.17
CA ASP A 337 3.60 -10.55 43.88
C ASP A 337 2.93 -9.81 42.71
N SER A 338 2.31 -10.54 41.77
CA SER A 338 1.52 -9.96 40.68
C SER A 338 0.17 -9.40 41.17
N GLU A 339 -0.50 -10.10 42.09
CA GLU A 339 -1.75 -9.62 42.71
C GLU A 339 -1.55 -8.35 43.53
N LYS A 340 -0.41 -8.21 44.23
CA LYS A 340 -0.08 -6.98 44.97
C LYS A 340 0.18 -5.82 44.02
N ALA A 341 0.98 -6.02 42.97
CA ALA A 341 1.23 -4.99 41.95
C ALA A 341 -0.07 -4.57 41.21
N SER A 342 -0.99 -5.51 40.99
CA SER A 342 -2.30 -5.23 40.41
C SER A 342 -3.18 -4.41 41.36
N LYS A 343 -3.21 -4.73 42.66
CA LYS A 343 -3.92 -3.94 43.68
C LYS A 343 -3.36 -2.51 43.78
N ASP A 344 -2.04 -2.37 43.85
CA ASP A 344 -1.37 -1.06 43.91
C ASP A 344 -1.67 -0.22 42.66
N MET A 345 -1.70 -0.85 41.48
CA MET A 345 -2.10 -0.20 40.24
C MET A 345 -3.55 0.28 40.29
N THR A 346 -4.49 -0.54 40.80
CA THR A 346 -5.89 -0.14 40.94
C THR A 346 -6.10 0.99 41.95
N GLU A 347 -5.34 1.01 43.05
CA GLU A 347 -5.36 2.12 44.01
C GLU A 347 -4.83 3.42 43.40
N LEU A 348 -3.73 3.35 42.66
CA LEU A 348 -3.20 4.50 41.92
C LEU A 348 -4.19 5.01 40.87
N GLN A 349 -4.88 4.10 40.16
CA GLN A 349 -5.90 4.44 39.17
C GLN A 349 -7.09 5.15 39.82
N ASN A 350 -7.56 4.66 40.97
CA ASN A 350 -8.63 5.31 41.74
C ASN A 350 -8.21 6.70 42.25
N LYS A 351 -6.95 6.84 42.68
CA LYS A 351 -6.40 8.14 43.11
C LYS A 351 -6.34 9.13 41.94
N ILE A 352 -5.91 8.69 40.76
CA ILE A 352 -5.92 9.49 39.53
C ILE A 352 -7.35 9.93 39.19
N SER A 353 -8.35 9.03 39.26
CA SER A 353 -9.75 9.38 39.02
C SER A 353 -10.29 10.40 40.03
N SER A 354 -9.93 10.27 41.32
CA SER A 354 -10.34 11.24 42.35
C SER A 354 -9.72 12.63 42.14
N LEU A 355 -8.43 12.69 41.78
CA LEU A 355 -7.74 13.94 41.48
C LEU A 355 -8.28 14.59 40.20
N THR A 356 -8.65 13.79 39.21
CA THR A 356 -9.26 14.30 37.96
C THR A 356 -10.60 14.97 38.24
N LYS A 357 -11.46 14.34 39.07
CA LYS A 357 -12.72 14.96 39.51
C LYS A 357 -12.49 16.26 40.26
N LEU A 358 -11.52 16.28 41.20
CA LEU A 358 -11.18 17.49 41.94
C LEU A 358 -10.70 18.63 41.03
N ILE A 359 -9.88 18.32 40.02
CA ILE A 359 -9.44 19.30 39.01
C ILE A 359 -10.63 19.85 38.23
N GLU A 360 -11.61 19.01 37.90
CA GLU A 360 -12.80 19.42 37.16
C GLU A 360 -13.74 20.29 37.99
N ASP A 361 -13.90 19.98 39.27
CA ASP A 361 -14.66 20.80 40.22
C ASP A 361 -13.98 22.16 40.45
N LEU A 362 -12.65 22.18 40.63
CA LEU A 362 -11.87 23.42 40.73
C LEU A 362 -11.89 24.23 39.43
N ARG A 363 -11.97 23.59 38.26
CA ARG A 363 -12.15 24.26 36.97
C ARG A 363 -13.53 24.91 36.87
N LYS A 364 -14.58 24.23 37.30
CA LYS A 364 -15.94 24.80 37.36
C LYS A 364 -16.01 25.95 38.35
N GLU A 365 -15.35 25.84 39.50
CA GLU A 365 -15.26 26.91 40.49
C GLU A 365 -14.48 28.12 39.95
N ASN A 366 -13.34 27.91 39.28
CA ASN A 366 -12.61 28.97 38.57
C ASN A 366 -13.44 29.63 37.48
N GLN A 367 -14.22 28.86 36.72
CA GLN A 367 -15.09 29.38 35.68
C GLN A 367 -16.24 30.22 36.27
N ASN A 368 -16.77 29.81 37.42
CA ASN A 368 -17.76 30.57 38.19
C ASN A 368 -17.16 31.85 38.79
N GLN A 369 -15.94 31.79 39.31
CA GLN A 369 -15.19 32.97 39.78
C GLN A 369 -14.83 33.92 38.63
N GLN A 370 -14.52 33.40 37.44
CA GLN A 370 -14.26 34.20 36.23
C GLN A 370 -15.53 34.88 35.71
N ASN A 371 -16.68 34.24 35.85
CA ASN A 371 -18.00 34.83 35.55
C ASN A 371 -18.38 35.92 36.56
N GLN A 372 -18.01 35.77 37.85
CA GLN A 372 -18.18 36.81 38.87
C GLN A 372 -17.16 37.96 38.72
N GLY A 373 -15.94 37.67 38.30
CA GLY A 373 -14.86 38.65 38.06
C GLY A 373 -15.10 39.60 36.88
N ARG A 374 -16.18 39.42 36.10
CA ARG A 374 -16.60 40.36 35.06
C ARG A 374 -17.28 41.62 35.62
N TYR A 375 -17.61 41.65 36.91
CA TYR A 375 -18.27 42.79 37.58
C TYR A 375 -17.34 43.74 38.35
N THR A 376 -16.07 43.40 38.61
CA THR A 376 -15.15 44.32 39.29
C THR A 376 -13.75 44.15 38.74
N GLY A 377 -13.24 45.19 38.07
CA GLY A 377 -12.00 45.15 37.33
C GLY A 377 -10.75 45.07 38.18
N THR A 378 -9.79 44.29 37.68
CA THR A 378 -8.35 44.57 37.75
C THR A 378 -7.69 44.02 36.48
N LYS A 379 -7.68 44.86 35.44
CA LYS A 379 -6.87 44.69 34.23
C LYS A 379 -5.45 45.17 34.52
N THR A 380 -4.43 44.44 34.06
CA THR A 380 -3.23 45.02 33.42
C THR A 380 -2.20 43.96 32.99
N LYS A 381 -2.00 42.86 33.72
CA LYS A 381 -0.97 41.86 33.36
C LYS A 381 -1.45 40.75 32.41
N THR A 382 -2.67 40.25 32.60
CA THR A 382 -3.26 39.21 31.74
C THR A 382 -3.71 39.70 30.37
N SER A 383 -4.01 40.99 30.21
CA SER A 383 -4.41 41.57 28.90
C SER A 383 -3.24 41.73 27.93
N PHE A 384 -2.01 41.91 28.43
CA PHE A 384 -0.84 42.01 27.56
C PHE A 384 -0.44 40.66 26.99
N THR A 385 -0.46 39.61 27.81
CA THR A 385 -0.11 38.24 27.39
C THR A 385 -1.14 37.65 26.43
N THR A 386 -2.44 37.92 26.63
CA THR A 386 -3.48 37.51 25.66
C THR A 386 -3.38 38.30 24.36
N SER A 387 -3.12 39.62 24.40
CA SER A 387 -2.95 40.41 23.17
C SER A 387 -1.70 40.01 22.36
N LYS A 388 -0.62 39.58 23.02
CA LYS A 388 0.59 39.08 22.36
C LYS A 388 0.33 37.72 21.70
N SER A 389 -0.34 36.81 22.41
CA SER A 389 -0.72 35.50 21.87
C SER A 389 -1.73 35.61 20.72
N GLU A 390 -2.68 36.55 20.79
CA GLU A 390 -3.63 36.83 19.71
C GLU A 390 -2.92 37.39 18.46
N ARG A 391 -1.95 38.30 18.63
CA ARG A 391 -1.14 38.82 17.51
C ARG A 391 -0.28 37.73 16.88
N GLU A 392 0.35 36.87 17.69
CA GLU A 392 1.12 35.72 17.19
C GLU A 392 0.20 34.73 16.43
N SER A 393 -1.02 34.51 16.91
CA SER A 393 -2.01 33.67 16.22
C SER A 393 -2.47 34.24 14.88
N VAL A 394 -2.63 35.56 14.78
CA VAL A 394 -2.94 36.25 13.52
C VAL A 394 -1.75 36.18 12.55
N GLN A 395 -0.53 36.45 13.02
CA GLN A 395 0.68 36.38 12.19
C GLN A 395 0.94 34.95 11.67
N LEU A 396 0.67 33.93 12.49
CA LEU A 396 0.78 32.53 12.04
C LEU A 396 -0.28 32.21 10.98
N ARG A 397 -1.50 32.73 11.10
CA ARG A 397 -2.52 32.57 10.07
C ARG A 397 -2.15 33.23 8.75
N GLU A 398 -1.61 34.44 8.79
CA GLU A 398 -1.10 35.14 7.59
C GLU A 398 0.04 34.35 6.93
N LYS A 399 1.02 33.89 7.71
CA LYS A 399 2.11 33.04 7.20
C LYS A 399 1.61 31.73 6.59
N VAL A 400 0.60 31.09 7.19
CA VAL A 400 -0.02 29.88 6.63
C VAL A 400 -0.68 30.19 5.29
N GLU A 401 -1.31 31.35 5.15
CA GLU A 401 -1.92 31.75 3.87
C GLU A 401 -0.85 32.07 2.81
N ASP A 402 0.23 32.75 3.19
CA ASP A 402 1.38 32.98 2.31
C ASP A 402 2.02 31.66 1.84
N TYR A 403 2.15 30.67 2.74
CA TYR A 403 2.67 29.36 2.38
C TYR A 403 1.74 28.59 1.42
N LYS A 404 0.42 28.75 1.54
CA LYS A 404 -0.52 28.15 0.57
C LYS A 404 -0.41 28.80 -0.81
N ILE A 405 -0.22 30.11 -0.87
CA ILE A 405 -0.01 30.83 -2.14
C ILE A 405 1.29 30.33 -2.77
N LEU A 406 2.38 30.25 -1.98
CA LEU A 406 3.66 29.74 -2.45
C LEU A 406 3.58 28.27 -2.90
N GLU A 407 2.86 27.42 -2.16
CA GLU A 407 2.63 26.02 -2.54
C GLU A 407 1.92 25.94 -3.90
N LYS A 408 0.88 26.76 -4.11
CA LYS A 408 0.17 26.83 -5.39
C LYS A 408 1.06 27.30 -6.54
N ASP A 409 1.92 28.29 -6.30
CA ASP A 409 2.88 28.79 -7.31
C ASP A 409 3.94 27.74 -7.64
N LEU A 410 4.48 27.05 -6.63
CA LEU A 410 5.42 25.94 -6.82
C LEU A 410 4.79 24.77 -7.57
N MET A 411 3.54 24.41 -7.25
CA MET A 411 2.79 23.40 -8.00
C MET A 411 2.61 23.81 -9.47
N SER A 412 2.28 25.07 -9.72
CA SER A 412 2.14 25.60 -11.09
C SER A 412 3.47 25.56 -11.86
N GLU A 413 4.59 25.80 -11.18
CA GLU A 413 5.93 25.72 -11.76
C GLU A 413 6.36 24.26 -12.01
N ILE A 414 6.01 23.33 -11.12
CA ILE A 414 6.21 21.88 -11.34
C ILE A 414 5.44 21.46 -12.60
N ASP A 415 4.16 21.81 -12.73
CA ASP A 415 3.36 21.50 -13.92
C ASP A 415 3.98 22.10 -15.19
N ARG A 416 4.52 23.33 -15.11
CA ARG A 416 5.20 23.98 -16.24
C ARG A 416 6.46 23.21 -16.65
N LEU A 417 7.29 22.83 -15.67
CA LEU A 417 8.52 22.06 -15.89
C LEU A 417 8.23 20.64 -16.40
N GLU A 418 7.17 19.99 -15.94
CA GLU A 418 6.75 18.69 -16.45
C GLU A 418 6.33 18.75 -17.92
N ARG A 419 5.60 19.81 -18.31
CA ARG A 419 5.27 20.05 -19.73
C ARG A 419 6.52 20.30 -20.57
N GLU A 420 7.45 21.13 -20.09
CA GLU A 420 8.69 21.43 -20.80
C GLU A 420 9.59 20.20 -20.94
N ASN A 421 9.71 19.38 -19.88
CA ASN A 421 10.44 18.12 -19.89
C ASN A 421 9.78 17.12 -20.87
N SER A 422 8.46 17.06 -20.92
CA SER A 422 7.74 16.24 -21.89
C SER A 422 8.03 16.68 -23.33
N LEU A 423 8.04 17.98 -23.60
CA LEU A 423 8.42 18.53 -24.92
C LEU A 423 9.88 18.21 -25.27
N GLN A 424 10.81 18.36 -24.32
CA GLN A 424 12.21 17.99 -24.53
C GLN A 424 12.37 16.50 -24.82
N LYS A 425 11.66 15.63 -24.10
CA LYS A 425 11.65 14.18 -24.40
C LYS A 425 11.16 13.90 -25.81
N THR A 426 10.08 14.54 -26.25
CA THR A 426 9.59 14.36 -27.64
C THR A 426 10.62 14.84 -28.67
N TYR A 427 11.30 15.95 -28.40
CA TYR A 427 12.34 16.48 -29.28
C TYR A 427 13.56 15.55 -29.34
N ILE A 428 13.99 14.99 -28.21
CA ILE A 428 15.06 13.97 -28.16
C ILE A 428 14.67 12.75 -28.98
N THR A 429 13.45 12.22 -28.80
CA THR A 429 13.00 11.06 -29.59
C THR A 429 12.94 11.35 -31.09
N GLU A 430 12.59 12.58 -31.49
CA GLU A 430 12.60 12.97 -32.90
C GLU A 430 14.03 13.04 -33.46
N LEU A 431 14.99 13.56 -32.69
CA LEU A 431 16.40 13.59 -33.06
C LEU A 431 17.01 12.18 -33.14
N GLU A 432 16.68 11.31 -32.18
CA GLU A 432 17.10 9.90 -32.19
C GLU A 432 16.58 9.18 -33.44
N TYR A 433 15.31 9.41 -33.81
CA TYR A 433 14.72 8.87 -35.03
C TYR A 433 15.45 9.37 -36.30
N LYS A 434 15.74 10.66 -36.39
CA LYS A 434 16.50 11.24 -37.52
C LYS A 434 17.92 10.66 -37.61
N LEU A 435 18.58 10.47 -36.46
CA LEU A 435 19.93 9.89 -36.41
C LEU A 435 19.94 8.43 -36.87
N LEU A 436 18.95 7.64 -36.44
CA LEU A 436 18.72 6.28 -36.93
C LEU A 436 18.51 6.24 -38.45
N GLN A 437 17.74 7.17 -38.99
CA GLN A 437 17.51 7.27 -40.42
C GLN A 437 18.80 7.56 -41.20
N CYS A 438 19.63 8.50 -40.71
CA CYS A 438 20.93 8.81 -41.30
C CYS A 438 21.91 7.62 -41.24
N LEU A 439 21.94 6.86 -40.13
CA LEU A 439 22.78 5.68 -39.99
C LEU A 439 22.38 4.58 -40.98
N ASN A 440 21.08 4.33 -41.14
CA ASN A 440 20.59 3.37 -42.13
C ASN A 440 20.98 3.78 -43.56
N SER A 441 20.83 5.07 -43.92
CA SER A 441 21.26 5.56 -45.23
C SER A 441 22.78 5.43 -45.44
N LYS A 442 23.60 5.64 -44.40
CA LYS A 442 25.05 5.44 -44.45
C LYS A 442 25.42 3.96 -44.66
N GLU A 443 24.75 3.04 -43.96
CA GLU A 443 24.96 1.61 -44.15
C GLU A 443 24.60 1.17 -45.58
N ASP A 444 23.50 1.67 -46.13
CA ASP A 444 23.09 1.37 -47.51
C ASP A 444 24.10 1.88 -48.54
N LEU A 445 24.66 3.08 -48.31
CA LEU A 445 25.77 3.63 -49.09
C LEU A 445 27.04 2.77 -48.98
N GLU A 446 27.42 2.34 -47.78
CA GLU A 446 28.58 1.45 -47.57
C GLU A 446 28.39 0.09 -48.25
N ARG A 447 27.17 -0.47 -48.22
CA ARG A 447 26.84 -1.69 -48.97
C ARG A 447 26.95 -1.47 -50.47
N ALA A 448 26.44 -0.35 -50.99
CA ALA A 448 26.53 -0.02 -52.41
C ALA A 448 27.99 0.17 -52.88
N VAL A 449 28.84 0.78 -52.05
CA VAL A 449 30.29 0.90 -52.33
C VAL A 449 30.97 -0.46 -52.36
N LYS A 450 30.69 -1.35 -51.38
CA LYS A 450 31.24 -2.71 -51.35
C LYS A 450 30.85 -3.55 -52.57
N VAL A 451 29.59 -3.43 -53.03
CA VAL A 451 29.12 -4.09 -54.26
C VAL A 451 29.86 -3.54 -55.49
N LYS A 452 30.02 -2.22 -55.58
CA LYS A 452 30.75 -1.58 -56.69
C LYS A 452 32.24 -1.98 -56.71
N ASP A 453 32.87 -2.13 -55.55
CA ASP A 453 34.26 -2.59 -55.43
C ASP A 453 34.44 -4.08 -55.71
N ALA A 454 33.44 -4.91 -55.43
CA ALA A 454 33.40 -6.31 -55.85
C ALA A 454 33.31 -6.43 -57.38
N LEU A 455 32.39 -5.67 -58.00
CA LEU A 455 32.26 -5.62 -59.46
C LEU A 455 33.52 -5.11 -60.16
N ARG A 456 34.27 -4.19 -59.55
CA ARG A 456 35.59 -3.72 -60.05
C ARG A 456 36.68 -4.78 -59.95
N ARG A 457 36.61 -5.69 -58.96
CA ARG A 457 37.55 -6.82 -58.83
C ARG A 457 37.23 -7.91 -59.86
N ASP A 458 35.95 -8.23 -60.05
CA ASP A 458 35.51 -9.20 -61.06
C ASP A 458 35.84 -8.75 -62.49
N ALA A 459 35.72 -7.45 -62.79
CA ALA A 459 36.12 -6.88 -64.07
C ALA A 459 37.65 -6.88 -64.31
N LYS A 460 38.47 -6.94 -63.25
CA LYS A 460 39.93 -7.06 -63.35
C LYS A 460 40.40 -8.51 -63.49
N GLU A 461 39.64 -9.47 -62.97
CA GLU A 461 39.96 -10.91 -63.08
C GLU A 461 39.55 -11.52 -64.42
N GLN A 462 38.61 -10.91 -65.17
CA GLN A 462 38.23 -11.34 -66.53
C GLN A 462 38.94 -10.58 -67.67
N GLY A 463 39.81 -9.61 -67.36
CA GLY A 463 40.44 -8.71 -68.34
C GLY A 463 41.88 -9.08 -68.72
N GLY A 464 42.16 -10.34 -69.03
CA GLY A 464 43.43 -10.80 -69.60
C GLY A 464 43.31 -11.03 -71.11
N GLY A 465 43.36 -9.96 -71.92
CA GLY A 465 43.55 -10.10 -73.36
C GLY A 465 42.96 -8.98 -74.22
N GLY A 466 43.82 -8.29 -74.97
CA GLY A 466 43.49 -7.81 -76.32
C GLY A 466 43.04 -6.36 -76.50
N VAL A 467 43.99 -5.53 -76.96
CA VAL A 467 43.89 -4.55 -78.07
C VAL A 467 42.70 -3.55 -78.11
N GLY A 468 43.05 -2.27 -77.94
CA GLY A 468 42.70 -1.16 -78.84
C GLY A 468 41.21 -0.83 -79.07
N GLY A 469 40.75 0.26 -78.45
CA GLY A 469 39.48 0.89 -78.83
C GLY A 469 39.18 2.15 -78.01
N THR A 470 39.17 3.30 -78.69
CA THR A 470 38.70 4.63 -78.28
C THR A 470 37.51 4.63 -77.30
N VAL A 471 37.67 5.28 -76.15
CA VAL A 471 36.56 5.65 -75.25
C VAL A 471 36.76 7.09 -74.74
N THR A 472 36.10 8.04 -75.39
CA THR A 472 36.03 9.46 -74.98
C THR A 472 34.63 9.86 -74.50
N SER A 473 33.79 8.90 -74.08
CA SER A 473 32.37 9.18 -73.76
C SER A 473 31.96 8.95 -72.29
N THR A 474 32.83 8.45 -71.42
CA THR A 474 32.47 8.11 -70.01
C THR A 474 33.08 9.05 -68.95
N THR A 475 33.95 9.99 -69.34
CA THR A 475 34.54 10.96 -68.39
C THR A 475 33.56 12.06 -67.98
N CYS A 476 32.67 12.48 -68.90
CA CYS A 476 31.68 13.54 -68.65
C CYS A 476 30.65 13.17 -67.55
N ASP A 477 30.15 11.92 -67.56
CA ASP A 477 29.19 11.42 -66.55
C ASP A 477 29.84 11.23 -65.18
N THR A 478 31.11 10.86 -65.14
CA THR A 478 31.84 10.75 -63.88
C THR A 478 32.16 12.11 -63.28
N GLU A 479 32.46 13.12 -64.11
CA GLU A 479 32.70 14.50 -63.66
C GLU A 479 31.42 15.14 -63.13
N HIS A 480 30.28 15.00 -63.82
CA HIS A 480 28.99 15.51 -63.33
C HIS A 480 28.55 14.84 -62.02
N ARG A 481 28.84 13.55 -61.87
CA ARG A 481 28.55 12.82 -60.62
C ARG A 481 29.50 13.21 -59.49
N PHE A 482 30.75 13.55 -59.81
CA PHE A 482 31.71 14.08 -58.83
C PHE A 482 31.35 15.50 -58.39
N GLU A 483 30.92 16.35 -59.33
CA GLU A 483 30.37 17.69 -59.08
C GLU A 483 29.13 17.64 -58.17
N GLY A 484 28.25 16.65 -58.39
CA GLY A 484 27.08 16.40 -57.53
C GLY A 484 27.46 16.02 -56.10
N LEU A 485 28.46 15.14 -55.94
CA LEU A 485 28.98 14.74 -54.61
C LEU A 485 29.68 15.89 -53.89
N ILE A 486 30.37 16.78 -54.61
CA ILE A 486 30.97 17.99 -54.04
C ILE A 486 29.88 18.94 -53.52
N LYS A 487 28.82 19.16 -54.30
CA LYS A 487 27.68 20.00 -53.88
C LYS A 487 26.95 19.42 -52.67
N GLU A 488 26.81 18.10 -52.62
CA GLU A 488 26.17 17.40 -51.49
C GLU A 488 27.04 17.45 -50.23
N ARG A 489 28.36 17.25 -50.35
CA ARG A 489 29.32 17.47 -49.25
C ARG A 489 29.23 18.91 -48.72
N ASP A 490 29.23 19.89 -49.61
CA ASP A 490 29.19 21.30 -49.22
C ASP A 490 27.84 21.69 -48.58
N HIS A 491 26.75 21.05 -49.01
CA HIS A 491 25.44 21.17 -48.37
C HIS A 491 25.47 20.64 -46.94
N TYR A 492 25.94 19.42 -46.71
CA TYR A 492 26.03 18.86 -45.35
C TYR A 492 27.03 19.59 -44.46
N GLN A 493 28.09 20.14 -45.04
CA GLN A 493 29.05 20.95 -44.28
C GLN A 493 28.47 22.31 -43.87
N LYS A 494 27.60 22.91 -44.69
CA LYS A 494 26.81 24.09 -44.31
C LYS A 494 25.75 23.77 -43.26
N GLU A 495 25.04 22.66 -43.39
CA GLU A 495 24.07 22.21 -42.37
C GLU A 495 24.75 21.92 -41.04
N TYR A 496 25.91 21.27 -41.05
CA TYR A 496 26.72 21.05 -39.86
C TYR A 496 27.17 22.37 -39.22
N ALA A 497 27.68 23.31 -40.02
CA ALA A 497 28.04 24.63 -39.53
C ALA A 497 26.84 25.39 -38.95
N PHE A 498 25.66 25.28 -39.58
CA PHE A 498 24.41 25.87 -39.09
C PHE A 498 23.94 25.25 -37.78
N ILE A 499 24.08 23.94 -37.60
CA ILE A 499 23.77 23.24 -36.35
C ILE A 499 24.76 23.65 -35.24
N VAL A 500 26.05 23.76 -35.55
CA VAL A 500 27.08 24.22 -34.61
C VAL A 500 26.86 25.68 -34.22
N ASP A 501 26.52 26.57 -35.16
CA ASP A 501 26.13 27.95 -34.88
C ASP A 501 24.86 28.01 -34.03
N LYS A 502 23.87 27.15 -34.29
CA LYS A 502 22.68 27.05 -33.42
C LYS A 502 23.01 26.54 -32.03
N LEU A 503 23.91 25.57 -31.89
CA LEU A 503 24.34 25.04 -30.60
C LEU A 503 25.18 26.05 -29.80
N THR A 504 25.97 26.89 -30.47
CA THR A 504 26.77 27.96 -29.85
C THR A 504 25.95 29.23 -29.58
N ALA A 505 24.87 29.46 -30.33
CA ALA A 505 23.91 30.55 -30.12
C ALA A 505 22.86 30.23 -29.03
N ILE A 506 22.77 28.99 -28.55
CA ILE A 506 22.08 28.69 -27.29
C ILE A 506 22.87 29.41 -26.20
N PRO A 507 22.28 30.42 -25.51
CA PRO A 507 22.95 31.01 -24.36
C PRO A 507 23.20 29.86 -23.39
N LEU A 508 24.46 29.55 -23.13
CA LEU A 508 24.84 28.91 -21.89
C LEU A 508 24.37 29.85 -20.80
N ARG A 509 23.10 29.71 -20.38
CA ARG A 509 22.69 30.05 -19.03
C ARG A 509 23.56 29.15 -18.17
N THR A 510 24.73 29.67 -17.82
CA THR A 510 25.43 29.33 -16.61
C THR A 510 24.34 29.29 -15.54
N HIS A 511 23.92 28.08 -15.18
CA HIS A 511 23.13 27.84 -14.00
C HIS A 511 24.00 28.26 -12.81
N THR A 512 24.04 29.56 -12.57
CA THR A 512 24.16 30.16 -11.25
C THR A 512 22.79 30.02 -10.58
N VAL A 513 22.29 28.78 -10.50
CA VAL A 513 21.21 28.41 -9.61
C VAL A 513 21.88 27.86 -8.37
N SER A 514 22.06 28.78 -7.41
CA SER A 514 22.25 28.58 -5.98
C SER A 514 22.71 27.19 -5.54
N ARG A 515 24.03 27.01 -5.50
CA ARG A 515 24.72 25.92 -4.81
C ARG A 515 24.50 25.95 -3.28
N GLU A 516 23.85 26.98 -2.73
CA GLU A 516 23.59 27.15 -1.29
C GLU A 516 22.36 26.38 -0.78
N LEU A 517 21.37 26.08 -1.63
CA LEU A 517 20.13 25.40 -1.20
C LEU A 517 20.31 23.89 -0.92
N PRO A 518 21.08 23.11 -1.72
CA PRO A 518 21.34 21.70 -1.41
C PRO A 518 22.29 21.53 -0.21
N LEU A 519 23.18 22.51 0.02
CA LEU A 519 24.10 22.50 1.17
C LEU A 519 23.38 22.83 2.48
N ASN A 520 22.40 23.73 2.49
CA ASN A 520 21.59 23.98 3.68
C ASN A 520 20.66 22.81 4.03
N ASN A 521 20.09 22.13 3.04
CA ASN A 521 19.31 20.92 3.30
C ASN A 521 20.19 19.77 3.80
N LEU A 522 21.39 19.61 3.26
CA LEU A 522 22.35 18.61 3.76
C LEU A 522 22.88 18.98 5.16
N SER A 523 23.13 20.26 5.43
CA SER A 523 23.55 20.76 6.75
C SER A 523 22.44 20.57 7.80
N ASN A 524 21.19 20.87 7.45
CA ASN A 524 20.03 20.64 8.31
C ASN A 524 19.81 19.14 8.57
N LEU A 525 19.94 18.29 7.55
CA LEU A 525 19.86 16.83 7.72
C LEU A 525 21.02 16.26 8.55
N ILE A 526 22.22 16.85 8.45
CA ILE A 526 23.37 16.50 9.30
C ILE A 526 23.13 16.93 10.75
N LEU A 527 22.60 18.13 10.98
CA LEU A 527 22.26 18.61 12.32
C LEU A 527 21.13 17.78 12.95
N GLU A 528 20.12 17.41 12.16
CA GLU A 528 19.01 16.57 12.62
C GLU A 528 19.48 15.14 12.96
N ARG A 529 20.34 14.56 12.11
CA ARG A 529 21.01 13.27 12.39
C ARG A 529 21.83 13.35 13.68
N ASP A 530 22.63 14.40 13.86
CA ASP A 530 23.49 14.56 15.05
C ASP A 530 22.66 14.87 16.31
N GLU A 531 21.47 15.45 16.16
CA GLU A 531 20.51 15.61 17.24
C GLU A 531 19.87 14.27 17.64
N TYR A 532 19.43 13.45 16.67
CA TYR A 532 18.91 12.10 16.96
C TYR A 532 19.99 11.19 17.56
N GLN A 533 21.24 11.31 17.10
CA GLN A 533 22.38 10.59 17.66
C GLN A 533 22.58 10.96 19.13
N ARG A 534 22.59 12.25 19.46
CA ARG A 534 22.71 12.74 20.85
C ARG A 534 21.53 12.33 21.73
N GLN A 535 20.31 12.32 21.20
CA GLN A 535 19.13 11.84 21.92
C GLN A 535 19.22 10.33 22.19
N SER A 536 19.69 9.54 21.22
CA SER A 536 19.92 8.10 21.39
C SER A 536 21.00 7.82 22.46
N GLU A 537 22.12 8.54 22.40
CA GLU A 537 23.21 8.42 23.39
C GLU A 537 22.76 8.85 24.78
N SER A 538 21.93 9.90 24.90
CA SER A 538 21.34 10.35 26.16
C SER A 538 20.37 9.30 26.73
N LEU A 539 19.52 8.71 25.90
CA LEU A 539 18.61 7.63 26.31
C LEU A 539 19.38 6.37 26.74
N GLN A 540 20.49 6.06 26.07
CA GLN A 540 21.37 4.96 26.43
C GLN A 540 22.09 5.22 27.76
N HIS A 541 22.59 6.44 27.98
CA HIS A 541 23.16 6.84 29.28
C HIS A 541 22.12 6.81 30.42
N VAL A 542 20.86 7.17 30.17
CA VAL A 542 19.79 7.08 31.17
C VAL A 542 19.42 5.62 31.46
N SER A 543 19.46 4.75 30.45
CA SER A 543 19.35 3.30 30.59
C SER A 543 20.46 2.72 31.47
N ASP A 544 21.70 3.08 31.17
CA ASP A 544 22.89 2.55 31.84
C ASP A 544 22.98 3.08 33.27
N ASN A 545 22.70 4.37 33.50
CA ASN A 545 22.60 4.94 34.84
C ASN A 545 21.46 4.32 35.66
N ARG A 546 20.32 4.00 35.04
CA ARG A 546 19.24 3.25 35.73
C ARG A 546 19.69 1.85 36.12
N SER A 547 20.38 1.16 35.21
CA SER A 547 20.96 -0.17 35.49
C SER A 547 21.96 -0.11 36.64
N ASP A 548 22.86 0.87 36.64
CA ASP A 548 23.88 1.05 37.69
C ASP A 548 23.26 1.47 39.04
N THR A 549 22.23 2.31 39.02
CA THR A 549 21.50 2.70 40.24
C THR A 549 20.79 1.50 40.86
N VAL A 550 20.11 0.69 40.03
CA VAL A 550 19.46 -0.55 40.48
C VAL A 550 20.49 -1.56 40.98
N HIS A 551 21.65 -1.66 40.32
CA HIS A 551 22.72 -2.55 40.76
C HIS A 551 23.35 -2.10 42.08
N CYS A 552 23.54 -0.80 42.30
CA CYS A 552 24.02 -0.23 43.55
C CYS A 552 23.02 -0.43 44.71
N GLU A 553 21.72 -0.26 44.47
CA GLU A 553 20.68 -0.53 45.47
C GLU A 553 20.61 -2.02 45.83
N LEU A 554 20.70 -2.92 44.85
CA LEU A 554 20.76 -4.36 45.10
C LEU A 554 21.99 -4.73 45.93
N LYS A 555 23.15 -4.15 45.62
CA LYS A 555 24.39 -4.38 46.38
C LYS A 555 24.30 -3.86 47.81
N ARG A 556 23.66 -2.71 48.03
CA ARG A 556 23.41 -2.16 49.38
C ARG A 556 22.46 -3.06 50.17
N ARG A 557 21.35 -3.50 49.58
CA ARG A 557 20.40 -4.45 50.22
C ARG A 557 21.05 -5.78 50.58
N LEU A 558 21.91 -6.31 49.71
CA LEU A 558 22.66 -7.54 50.01
C LEU A 558 23.67 -7.35 51.14
N SER A 559 24.31 -6.17 51.23
CA SER A 559 25.19 -5.83 52.35
C SER A 559 24.41 -5.70 53.66
N ASP A 560 23.26 -5.03 53.64
CA ASP A 560 22.42 -4.85 54.82
C ASP A 560 21.87 -6.20 55.32
N GLN A 561 21.42 -7.07 54.41
CA GLN A 561 21.03 -8.45 54.73
C GLN A 561 22.20 -9.28 55.26
N GLY A 562 23.41 -9.12 54.71
CA GLY A 562 24.61 -9.76 55.21
C GLY A 562 24.96 -9.34 56.64
N GLN A 563 24.81 -8.04 56.94
CA GLN A 563 25.03 -7.50 58.28
C GLN A 563 23.96 -7.99 59.26
N GLU A 564 22.70 -8.05 58.84
CA GLU A 564 21.59 -8.58 59.63
C GLU A 564 21.77 -10.07 59.97
N ILE A 565 22.22 -10.87 58.99
CA ILE A 565 22.59 -12.28 59.20
C ILE A 565 23.81 -12.41 60.14
N SER A 566 24.79 -11.52 60.06
CA SER A 566 25.95 -11.50 60.96
C SER A 566 25.53 -11.15 62.40
N ASN A 567 24.60 -10.21 62.57
CA ASN A 567 24.07 -9.82 63.86
C ASN A 567 23.19 -10.92 64.50
N LEU A 568 22.61 -11.81 63.70
CA LEU A 568 21.88 -12.99 64.19
C LEU A 568 22.80 -14.17 64.59
N LYS A 569 24.10 -14.10 64.29
CA LYS A 569 25.11 -15.12 64.62
C LYS A 569 25.97 -14.77 65.84
N HIS A 570 25.74 -13.62 66.47
CA HIS A 570 26.28 -13.23 67.76
C HIS A 570 25.12 -13.09 68.75
#